data_AF-A0A1M3H5H5-F1
#
_entry.id   AF-A0A1M3H5H5-F1
#
_cell.length_a   1.000
_cell.length_b   1.000
_cell.length_c   1.000
_cell.angle_alpha   90.00
_cell.angle_beta   90.00
_cell.angle_gamma   90.00
#
_symmetry.space_group_name_H-M   'P 1'
#
loop_
_entity.id
_entity.type
_entity.pdbx_description
1 polymer ?
#
loop_
_entity_poly.entity_id
_entity_poly.type
_entity_poly.pdbx_seq_one_letter_code
_entity_poly.pdbx_strand_id
1 'polypeptide(L)'
;MKWKQILFSNMFWRNMLADFGGRSGYDRTPGNFTPYFRYKIGVYEPDEYLYFPKEPFPLRYKNEIFNKLFEYNGFDIIKYLDFHFTNYQDKDDFLRFLHYEISERLKLGSGKSRNLKLQSALAWVTEKKATLQQLRERKLSEEIKKGVQEIVTSEPHSSLETDALIQLLADKLSSHIEKIMAEAEEGIRGLTGSFTTGNIQVNNRNHEEKIIQVLILLQQVQAPSHIAKAELVFKRFTAADIAAILHLHFEAFHDNKLNTLQRKVGDQMDRIKTNNLKVKRLTEALQDFFY
;
A
#
# COMPACT_ATOMS: atom_id res chain seq x y z
N MET A 1 -33.28 27.60 13.29
CA MET A 1 -32.63 27.42 11.96
C MET A 1 -31.93 28.72 11.57
N LYS A 2 -30.88 28.68 10.71
CA LYS A 2 -30.25 29.84 10.02
C LYS A 2 -29.03 30.56 10.64
N TRP A 3 -28.08 29.84 11.24
CA TRP A 3 -26.68 30.35 11.34
C TRP A 3 -25.69 29.33 10.76
N LYS A 4 -25.88 28.04 11.08
CA LYS A 4 -25.15 26.94 10.45
C LYS A 4 -25.33 26.94 8.92
N GLN A 5 -26.56 27.06 8.41
CA GLN A 5 -26.82 27.10 6.96
C GLN A 5 -26.15 28.29 6.24
N ILE A 6 -26.02 29.45 6.89
CA ILE A 6 -25.40 30.65 6.30
C ILE A 6 -23.87 30.53 6.26
N LEU A 7 -23.28 29.86 7.26
CA LEU A 7 -21.85 29.52 7.27
C LEU A 7 -21.52 28.42 6.24
N PHE A 8 -22.42 27.45 6.02
CA PHE A 8 -22.24 26.37 5.04
C PHE A 8 -22.57 26.79 3.59
N SER A 9 -23.38 27.84 3.36
CA SER A 9 -23.75 28.30 2.02
C SER A 9 -22.80 29.34 1.42
N ASN A 10 -21.87 29.89 2.19
CA ASN A 10 -21.06 31.01 1.73
C ASN A 10 -19.78 30.50 1.04
N MET A 11 -19.91 30.17 -0.25
CA MET A 11 -18.82 29.70 -1.13
C MET A 11 -17.55 30.56 -1.01
N PHE A 12 -17.70 31.85 -0.70
CA PHE A 12 -16.60 32.80 -0.53
C PHE A 12 -15.64 32.44 0.62
N TRP A 13 -16.16 32.11 1.82
CA TRP A 13 -15.33 31.75 2.97
C TRP A 13 -14.65 30.39 2.84
N ARG A 14 -15.34 29.46 2.16
CA ARG A 14 -14.83 28.12 1.83
C ARG A 14 -13.66 28.19 0.83
N ASN A 15 -13.72 29.12 -0.12
CA ASN A 15 -12.64 29.39 -1.07
C ASN A 15 -11.42 30.03 -0.40
N MET A 16 -11.61 30.96 0.54
CA MET A 16 -10.51 31.64 1.23
C MET A 16 -9.69 30.71 2.13
N LEU A 17 -10.33 29.74 2.80
CA LEU A 17 -9.64 28.80 3.70
C LEU A 17 -8.89 27.68 2.96
N ALA A 18 -9.23 27.42 1.69
CA ALA A 18 -8.54 26.42 0.87
C ALA A 18 -7.19 26.91 0.32
N ASP A 19 -6.98 28.23 0.26
CA ASP A 19 -5.81 28.88 -0.35
C ASP A 19 -4.67 29.19 0.64
N PHE A 20 -4.90 29.05 1.96
CA PHE A 20 -3.89 29.32 3.00
C PHE A 20 -3.29 28.02 3.55
N GLY A 21 -2.23 27.52 2.91
CA GLY A 21 -1.49 26.37 3.45
C GLY A 21 -0.29 25.91 2.62
N GLY A 22 0.81 26.66 2.67
CA GLY A 22 2.17 26.16 2.34
C GLY A 22 2.52 26.00 0.86
N ARG A 23 3.83 26.02 0.56
CA ARG A 23 4.37 25.61 -0.75
C ARG A 23 4.05 24.13 -0.96
N SER A 24 2.89 23.84 -1.53
CA SER A 24 2.51 22.48 -1.91
C SER A 24 3.17 22.16 -3.24
N GLY A 25 3.86 21.03 -3.34
CA GLY A 25 4.41 20.50 -4.60
C GLY A 25 3.34 20.01 -5.58
N TYR A 26 2.06 20.22 -5.28
CA TYR A 26 0.96 19.89 -6.17
C TYR A 26 0.86 20.91 -7.30
N ASP A 27 0.75 20.38 -8.51
CA ASP A 27 0.43 21.13 -9.71
C ASP A 27 -0.83 21.99 -9.47
N ARG A 28 -0.79 23.25 -9.92
CA ARG A 28 -1.92 24.19 -9.84
C ARG A 28 -2.83 24.08 -11.06
N THR A 29 -2.55 23.17 -11.98
CA THR A 29 -3.36 22.92 -13.16
C THR A 29 -4.74 22.37 -12.77
N PRO A 30 -5.84 23.07 -13.12
CA PRO A 30 -7.19 22.57 -12.89
C PRO A 30 -7.42 21.23 -13.59
N GLY A 31 -8.15 20.31 -12.94
CA GLY A 31 -8.49 19.00 -13.51
C GLY A 31 -7.36 17.97 -13.48
N ASN A 32 -6.14 18.33 -13.07
CA ASN A 32 -5.00 17.40 -13.03
C ASN A 32 -4.99 16.52 -11.77
N PHE A 33 -6.06 15.77 -11.50
CA PHE A 33 -6.20 14.88 -10.35
C PHE A 33 -7.05 13.65 -10.65
N THR A 34 -6.87 12.59 -9.88
CA THR A 34 -7.74 11.41 -9.91
C THR A 34 -9.05 11.69 -9.15
N PRO A 35 -10.23 11.57 -9.78
CA PRO A 35 -11.50 11.91 -9.17
C PRO A 35 -12.03 10.77 -8.27
N TYR A 36 -11.34 10.50 -7.16
CA TYR A 36 -11.75 9.53 -6.12
C TYR A 36 -13.20 9.72 -5.62
N PHE A 37 -13.66 10.96 -5.52
CA PHE A 37 -14.95 11.42 -5.06
C PHE A 37 -15.67 12.10 -6.23
N ARG A 38 -16.94 11.73 -6.41
CA ARG A 38 -17.79 12.33 -7.45
C ARG A 38 -18.00 13.81 -7.14
N TYR A 39 -17.79 14.65 -8.14
CA TYR A 39 -17.97 16.08 -8.03
C TYR A 39 -18.84 16.62 -9.18
N LYS A 40 -19.40 17.81 -8.97
CA LYS A 40 -20.14 18.60 -9.96
C LYS A 40 -19.59 20.02 -9.99
N ILE A 41 -19.62 20.63 -11.18
CA ILE A 41 -19.38 22.05 -11.34
C ILE A 41 -20.72 22.77 -11.28
N GLY A 42 -20.93 23.63 -10.28
CA GLY A 42 -22.19 24.32 -10.11
C GLY A 42 -22.48 24.76 -8.67
N VAL A 43 -23.75 25.08 -8.43
CA VAL A 43 -24.25 25.52 -7.13
C VAL A 43 -24.27 24.33 -6.17
N TYR A 44 -23.90 24.60 -4.92
CA TYR A 44 -23.91 23.59 -3.86
C TYR A 44 -25.31 23.03 -3.61
N GLU A 45 -25.42 21.70 -3.56
CA GLU A 45 -26.62 20.99 -3.10
C GLU A 45 -26.30 20.14 -1.85
N PRO A 46 -27.27 19.93 -0.96
CA PRO A 46 -27.09 19.14 0.27
C PRO A 46 -27.16 17.62 0.00
N ASP A 47 -26.53 17.15 -1.08
CA ASP A 47 -26.33 15.73 -1.39
C ASP A 47 -24.89 15.30 -1.07
N GLU A 48 -24.51 14.07 -1.43
CA GLU A 48 -23.18 13.52 -1.19
C GLU A 48 -22.12 14.00 -2.18
N TYR A 49 -22.46 14.72 -3.26
CA TYR A 49 -21.45 15.18 -4.22
C TYR A 49 -20.59 16.31 -3.66
N LEU A 50 -19.36 16.40 -4.19
CA LEU A 50 -18.55 17.60 -4.04
C LEU A 50 -18.99 18.66 -5.06
N TYR A 51 -19.07 19.93 -4.64
CA TYR A 51 -19.43 21.02 -5.54
C TYR A 51 -18.31 22.02 -5.64
N PHE A 52 -17.99 22.38 -6.89
CA PHE A 52 -17.03 23.44 -7.18
C PHE A 52 -17.66 24.47 -8.13
N PRO A 53 -17.41 25.77 -7.95
CA PRO A 53 -17.89 26.79 -8.89
C PRO A 53 -17.19 26.74 -10.25
N LYS A 54 -15.97 26.18 -10.28
CA LYS A 54 -15.16 25.96 -11.47
C LYS A 54 -14.24 24.77 -11.21
N GLU A 55 -13.64 24.22 -12.27
CA GLU A 55 -12.72 23.09 -12.18
C GLU A 55 -11.66 23.31 -11.09
N PRO A 56 -11.58 22.43 -10.08
CA PRO A 56 -10.62 22.60 -8.99
C PRO A 56 -9.22 22.16 -9.41
N PHE A 57 -8.22 22.70 -8.72
CA PHE A 57 -6.88 22.12 -8.72
C PHE A 57 -6.79 21.01 -7.65
N PRO A 58 -5.79 20.11 -7.72
CA PRO A 58 -5.73 18.89 -6.91
C PRO A 58 -5.84 19.12 -5.40
N LEU A 59 -5.11 20.09 -4.86
CA LEU A 59 -5.14 20.40 -3.43
C LEU A 59 -6.52 20.90 -2.97
N ARG A 60 -7.18 21.75 -3.76
CA ARG A 60 -8.54 22.21 -3.47
C ARG A 60 -9.54 21.04 -3.49
N TYR A 61 -9.43 20.20 -4.51
CA TYR A 61 -10.26 19.00 -4.63
C TYR A 61 -10.11 18.08 -3.41
N LYS A 62 -8.87 17.76 -3.03
CA LYS A 62 -8.57 16.94 -1.85
C LYS A 62 -9.11 17.57 -0.56
N ASN A 63 -8.92 18.87 -0.37
CA ASN A 63 -9.42 19.55 0.84
C ASN A 63 -10.94 19.53 0.91
N GLU A 64 -11.62 19.65 -0.23
CA GLU A 64 -13.07 19.66 -0.30
C GLU A 64 -13.69 18.32 0.13
N ILE A 65 -13.04 17.19 -0.18
CA ILE A 65 -13.44 15.86 0.32
C ILE A 65 -13.62 15.87 1.84
N PHE A 66 -12.64 16.43 2.55
CA PHE A 66 -12.63 16.44 4.01
C PHE A 66 -13.49 17.55 4.58
N ASN A 67 -13.59 18.70 3.90
CA ASN A 67 -14.53 19.75 4.29
C ASN A 67 -15.96 19.21 4.30
N LYS A 68 -16.37 18.54 3.22
CA LYS A 68 -17.69 17.91 3.10
C LYS A 68 -17.86 16.78 4.13
N LEU A 69 -16.85 15.93 4.33
CA LEU A 69 -16.87 14.91 5.39
C LEU A 69 -17.13 15.51 6.78
N PHE A 70 -16.55 16.67 7.08
CA PHE A 70 -16.72 17.34 8.37
C PHE A 70 -18.09 18.01 8.56
N GLU A 71 -18.93 18.08 7.53
CA GLU A 71 -20.33 18.50 7.65
C GLU A 71 -21.18 17.41 8.32
N TYR A 72 -20.85 16.13 8.08
CA TYR A 72 -21.58 14.97 8.60
C TYR A 72 -21.17 14.58 10.02
N ASN A 73 -22.05 13.88 10.74
CA ASN A 73 -21.77 13.33 12.07
C ASN A 73 -22.21 11.87 12.15
N GLY A 74 -21.54 11.10 13.00
CA GLY A 74 -21.91 9.70 13.27
C GLY A 74 -22.06 8.88 11.99
N PHE A 75 -23.18 8.19 11.86
CA PHE A 75 -23.45 7.28 10.75
C PHE A 75 -23.55 7.96 9.38
N ASP A 76 -23.84 9.27 9.30
CA ASP A 76 -23.91 9.96 8.00
C ASP A 76 -22.53 10.14 7.36
N ILE A 77 -21.45 10.10 8.14
CA ILE A 77 -20.08 10.03 7.60
C ILE A 77 -19.91 8.74 6.79
N ILE A 78 -20.45 7.63 7.28
CA ILE A 78 -20.37 6.32 6.62
C ILE A 78 -21.16 6.34 5.32
N LYS A 79 -22.38 6.88 5.30
CA LYS A 79 -23.20 7.00 4.08
C LYS A 79 -22.48 7.81 2.99
N TYR A 80 -21.88 8.94 3.37
CA TYR A 80 -21.10 9.77 2.45
C TYR A 80 -19.93 8.98 1.85
N LEU A 81 -19.18 8.24 2.67
CA LEU A 81 -18.07 7.42 2.20
C LEU A 81 -18.54 6.24 1.32
N ASP A 82 -19.62 5.56 1.70
CA ASP A 82 -20.20 4.45 0.93
C ASP A 82 -20.72 4.90 -0.43
N PHE A 83 -21.31 6.09 -0.52
CA PHE A 83 -21.75 6.68 -1.79
C PHE A 83 -20.58 6.79 -2.77
N HIS A 84 -19.47 7.39 -2.35
CA HIS A 84 -18.30 7.56 -3.21
C HIS A 84 -17.59 6.24 -3.50
N PHE A 85 -17.44 5.40 -2.47
CA PHE A 85 -16.87 4.07 -2.61
C PHE A 85 -17.60 3.25 -3.65
N THR A 86 -18.93 3.22 -3.62
CA THR A 86 -19.76 2.45 -4.58
C THR A 86 -19.60 2.97 -6.00
N ASN A 87 -19.44 4.28 -6.18
CA ASN A 87 -19.35 4.92 -7.49
C ASN A 87 -17.94 4.97 -8.11
N TYR A 88 -16.88 4.67 -7.35
CA TYR A 88 -15.51 4.61 -7.85
C TYR A 88 -15.15 3.22 -8.36
N GLN A 89 -14.44 3.10 -9.48
CA GLN A 89 -14.21 1.79 -10.12
C GLN A 89 -13.26 0.90 -9.31
N ASP A 90 -12.10 1.42 -8.92
CA ASP A 90 -11.09 0.68 -8.18
C ASP A 90 -11.27 0.86 -6.66
N LYS A 91 -11.92 -0.13 -6.04
CA LYS A 91 -12.23 -0.08 -4.61
C LYS A 91 -10.97 -0.04 -3.74
N ASP A 92 -9.90 -0.71 -4.13
CA ASP A 92 -8.66 -0.76 -3.36
C ASP A 92 -7.90 0.55 -3.43
N ASP A 93 -7.83 1.15 -4.61
CA ASP A 93 -7.23 2.48 -4.80
C ASP A 93 -7.99 3.56 -3.99
N PHE A 94 -9.33 3.53 -4.00
CA PHE A 94 -10.13 4.44 -3.17
C PHE A 94 -9.82 4.30 -1.67
N LEU A 95 -9.79 3.06 -1.16
CA LEU A 95 -9.52 2.80 0.25
C LEU A 95 -8.07 3.13 0.62
N ARG A 96 -7.13 3.00 -0.33
CA ARG A 96 -5.72 3.39 -0.16
C ARG A 96 -5.59 4.89 -0.06
N PHE A 97 -6.18 5.63 -0.99
CA PHE A 97 -6.23 7.10 -0.98
C PHE A 97 -6.74 7.63 0.37
N LEU A 98 -7.92 7.16 0.81
CA LEU A 98 -8.50 7.59 2.08
C LEU A 98 -7.61 7.25 3.28
N HIS A 99 -7.03 6.05 3.31
CA HIS A 99 -6.16 5.64 4.40
C HIS A 99 -4.98 6.60 4.60
N TYR A 100 -4.28 6.96 3.52
CA TYR A 100 -3.13 7.86 3.60
C TYR A 100 -3.54 9.29 3.92
N GLU A 101 -4.55 9.84 3.23
CA GLU A 101 -4.99 11.22 3.47
C GLU A 101 -5.56 11.42 4.88
N ILE A 102 -6.33 10.45 5.41
CA ILE A 102 -6.83 10.52 6.79
C ILE A 102 -5.68 10.42 7.79
N SER A 103 -4.74 9.49 7.58
CA SER A 103 -3.60 9.30 8.48
C SER A 103 -2.72 10.53 8.57
N GLU A 104 -2.42 11.17 7.43
CA GLU A 104 -1.67 12.43 7.41
C GLU A 104 -2.42 13.55 8.13
N ARG A 105 -3.74 13.68 7.90
CA ARG A 105 -4.55 14.72 8.55
C ARG A 105 -4.70 14.52 10.06
N LEU A 106 -4.70 13.27 10.53
CA LEU A 106 -4.66 12.96 11.97
C LEU A 106 -3.34 13.39 12.62
N LYS A 107 -2.21 13.26 11.92
CA LYS A 107 -0.89 13.71 12.42
C LYS A 107 -0.78 15.23 12.53
N LEU A 108 -1.46 15.97 11.66
CA LEU A 108 -1.45 17.44 11.63
C LEU A 108 -2.16 18.11 12.82
N GLY A 109 -2.73 17.34 13.75
CA GLY A 109 -3.23 17.86 15.03
C GLY A 109 -4.47 18.75 14.91
N SER A 110 -5.55 18.23 14.32
CA SER A 110 -6.82 18.96 14.22
C SER A 110 -7.62 18.97 15.53
N GLY A 111 -8.65 19.83 15.65
CA GLY A 111 -9.47 19.90 16.86
C GLY A 111 -10.18 18.57 17.19
N LYS A 112 -10.47 18.33 18.49
CA LYS A 112 -11.03 17.05 19.01
C LYS A 112 -12.20 16.50 18.19
N SER A 113 -13.13 17.36 17.79
CA SER A 113 -14.29 16.97 16.97
C SER A 113 -13.89 16.48 15.57
N ARG A 114 -12.94 17.16 14.90
CA ARG A 114 -12.46 16.75 13.57
C ARG A 114 -11.66 15.45 13.65
N ASN A 115 -10.81 15.30 14.66
CA ASN A 115 -10.09 14.04 14.90
C ASN A 115 -11.05 12.87 15.10
N LEU A 116 -12.13 13.04 15.87
CA LEU A 116 -13.14 11.99 16.05
C LEU A 116 -13.76 11.56 14.71
N LYS A 117 -14.12 12.52 13.85
CA LYS A 117 -14.67 12.24 12.51
C LYS A 117 -13.68 11.52 11.60
N LEU A 118 -12.41 11.95 11.64
CA LEU A 118 -11.32 11.28 10.91
C LEU A 118 -11.09 9.85 11.42
N GLN A 119 -11.15 9.63 12.73
CA GLN A 119 -11.05 8.29 13.32
C GLN A 119 -12.22 7.40 12.89
N SER A 120 -13.46 7.92 12.88
CA SER A 120 -14.61 7.17 12.37
C SER A 120 -14.45 6.80 10.89
N ALA A 121 -13.96 7.73 10.05
CA ALA A 121 -13.66 7.46 8.65
C ALA A 121 -12.55 6.40 8.49
N LEU A 122 -11.50 6.45 9.31
CA LEU A 122 -10.42 5.48 9.28
C LEU A 122 -10.87 4.08 9.72
N ALA A 123 -11.74 4.00 10.73
CA ALA A 123 -12.35 2.75 11.17
C ALA A 123 -13.16 2.10 10.04
N TRP A 124 -13.99 2.90 9.35
CA TRP A 124 -14.73 2.46 8.17
C TRP A 124 -13.81 1.97 7.05
N VAL A 125 -12.70 2.67 6.76
CA VAL A 125 -11.71 2.23 5.76
C VAL A 125 -11.14 0.86 6.13
N THR A 126 -10.82 0.66 7.40
CA THR A 126 -10.26 -0.59 7.92
C THR A 126 -11.26 -1.74 7.79
N GLU A 127 -12.53 -1.50 8.14
CA GLU A 127 -13.62 -2.46 8.00
C GLU A 127 -13.84 -2.87 6.53
N LYS A 128 -13.84 -1.90 5.60
CA LYS A 128 -14.00 -2.19 4.16
C LYS A 128 -12.83 -2.95 3.58
N LYS A 129 -11.59 -2.65 3.99
CA LYS A 129 -10.41 -3.42 3.59
C LYS A 129 -10.52 -4.87 4.06
N ALA A 130 -10.89 -5.11 5.32
CA ALA A 130 -11.10 -6.45 5.85
C ALA A 130 -12.22 -7.19 5.10
N THR A 131 -13.33 -6.51 4.79
CA THR A 131 -14.45 -7.08 4.04
C THR A 131 -14.04 -7.51 2.63
N LEU A 132 -13.31 -6.64 1.90
CA LEU A 132 -12.82 -6.97 0.56
C LEU A 132 -11.82 -8.14 0.59
N GLN A 133 -10.95 -8.18 1.60
CA GLN A 133 -10.03 -9.29 1.79
C GLN A 133 -10.77 -10.61 2.04
N GLN A 134 -11.75 -10.63 2.94
CA GLN A 134 -12.57 -11.81 3.19
C GLN A 134 -13.32 -12.26 1.93
N LEU A 135 -13.84 -11.33 1.13
CA LEU A 135 -14.50 -11.65 -0.14
C LEU A 135 -13.52 -12.28 -1.14
N ARG A 136 -12.28 -11.78 -1.22
CA ARG A 136 -11.21 -12.38 -2.04
C ARG A 136 -10.87 -13.79 -1.58
N GLU A 137 -10.66 -13.97 -0.28
CA GLU A 137 -10.34 -15.28 0.31
C GLU A 137 -11.46 -16.30 0.08
N ARG A 138 -12.73 -15.87 0.20
CA ARG A 138 -13.90 -16.72 -0.10
C ARG A 138 -13.96 -17.11 -1.57
N LYS A 139 -13.81 -16.14 -2.49
CA LYS A 139 -13.80 -16.41 -3.94
C LYS A 139 -12.67 -17.37 -4.31
N LEU A 140 -11.48 -17.15 -3.77
CA LEU A 140 -10.33 -18.04 -3.98
C LEU A 140 -10.64 -19.45 -3.46
N SER A 141 -11.24 -19.58 -2.27
CA SER A 141 -11.63 -20.87 -1.71
C SER A 141 -12.68 -21.59 -2.58
N GLU A 142 -13.65 -20.87 -3.11
CA GLU A 142 -14.69 -21.40 -4.00
C GLU A 142 -14.11 -21.84 -5.35
N GLU A 143 -13.21 -21.05 -5.94
CA GLU A 143 -12.52 -21.39 -7.19
C GLU A 143 -11.63 -22.64 -7.02
N ILE A 144 -10.90 -22.74 -5.91
CA ILE A 144 -10.13 -23.95 -5.58
C ILE A 144 -11.06 -25.16 -5.44
N LYS A 145 -12.16 -25.04 -4.70
CA LYS A 145 -13.12 -26.14 -4.52
C LYS A 145 -13.73 -26.59 -5.85
N LYS A 146 -14.10 -25.63 -6.72
CA LYS A 146 -14.65 -25.92 -8.04
C LYS A 146 -13.63 -26.64 -8.92
N GLY A 147 -12.38 -26.15 -8.94
CA GLY A 147 -11.29 -26.80 -9.67
C GLY A 147 -11.02 -28.23 -9.19
N VAL A 148 -11.08 -28.48 -7.87
CA VAL A 148 -10.94 -29.84 -7.30
C VAL A 148 -12.13 -30.74 -7.70
N GLN A 149 -13.36 -30.23 -7.64
CA GLN A 149 -14.55 -31.00 -8.01
C GLN A 149 -14.58 -31.39 -9.49
N GLU A 150 -14.20 -30.48 -10.38
CA GLU A 150 -14.09 -30.75 -11.82
C GLU A 150 -13.10 -31.89 -12.08
N ILE A 151 -11.95 -31.92 -11.40
CA ILE A 151 -10.94 -32.97 -11.52
C ILE A 151 -11.46 -34.34 -11.05
N VAL A 152 -12.16 -34.38 -9.91
CA VAL A 152 -12.70 -35.62 -9.33
C VAL A 152 -13.82 -36.23 -10.19
N THR A 153 -14.54 -35.40 -10.96
CA THR A 153 -15.65 -35.87 -11.81
C THR A 153 -15.26 -36.11 -13.27
N SER A 154 -14.13 -35.60 -13.75
CA SER A 154 -13.72 -35.73 -15.16
C SER A 154 -12.92 -36.99 -15.51
N GLU A 155 -12.48 -37.80 -14.54
CA GLU A 155 -11.75 -39.05 -14.83
C GLU A 155 -12.56 -40.32 -14.51
N PRO A 156 -12.67 -41.28 -15.45
CA PRO A 156 -13.37 -42.53 -15.22
C PRO A 156 -12.61 -43.38 -14.19
N HIS A 157 -13.36 -43.98 -13.27
CA HIS A 157 -12.86 -44.84 -12.20
C HIS A 157 -11.98 -45.99 -12.73
N SER A 158 -10.66 -45.80 -12.69
CA SER A 158 -9.69 -46.88 -12.56
C SER A 158 -8.47 -46.37 -11.80
N SER A 159 -8.43 -46.69 -10.50
CA SER A 159 -7.27 -46.61 -9.61
C SER A 159 -6.33 -45.41 -9.84
N LEU A 160 -6.75 -44.23 -9.40
CA LEU A 160 -5.82 -43.11 -9.26
C LEU A 160 -4.95 -43.37 -8.03
N GLU A 161 -3.68 -43.69 -8.27
CA GLU A 161 -2.64 -43.64 -7.25
C GLU A 161 -2.65 -42.24 -6.65
N THR A 162 -2.89 -42.16 -5.34
CA THR A 162 -3.00 -40.92 -4.57
C THR A 162 -1.84 -39.95 -4.84
N ASP A 163 -0.66 -40.47 -5.15
CA ASP A 163 0.54 -39.69 -5.44
C ASP A 163 0.45 -38.94 -6.78
N ALA A 164 -0.15 -39.51 -7.82
CA ALA A 164 -0.34 -38.83 -9.11
C ALA A 164 -1.34 -37.68 -8.99
N LEU A 165 -2.37 -37.85 -8.16
CA LEU A 165 -3.40 -36.85 -7.89
C LEU A 165 -2.85 -35.71 -7.01
N ILE A 166 -1.99 -36.04 -6.04
CA ILE A 166 -1.24 -35.06 -5.24
C ILE A 166 -0.26 -34.26 -6.11
N GLN A 167 0.44 -34.92 -7.04
CA GLN A 167 1.39 -34.25 -7.94
C GLN A 167 0.66 -33.30 -8.91
N LEU A 168 -0.45 -33.74 -9.49
CA LEU A 168 -1.28 -32.92 -10.39
C LEU A 168 -1.89 -31.70 -9.65
N LEU A 169 -2.32 -31.90 -8.40
CA LEU A 169 -2.79 -30.83 -7.51
C LEU A 169 -1.66 -29.86 -7.16
N ALA A 170 -0.47 -30.36 -6.84
CA ALA A 170 0.69 -29.54 -6.51
C ALA A 170 1.16 -28.70 -7.70
N ASP A 171 1.18 -29.27 -8.91
CA ASP A 171 1.57 -28.56 -10.13
C ASP A 171 0.53 -27.49 -10.50
N LYS A 172 -0.77 -27.81 -10.40
CA LYS A 172 -1.82 -26.81 -10.66
C LYS A 172 -1.86 -25.72 -9.58
N LEU A 173 -1.71 -26.04 -8.30
CA LEU A 173 -1.60 -25.04 -7.23
C LEU A 173 -0.37 -24.15 -7.42
N SER A 174 0.77 -24.73 -7.79
CA SER A 174 1.99 -23.99 -8.07
C SER A 174 1.80 -23.04 -9.24
N SER A 175 1.20 -23.49 -10.34
CA SER A 175 0.87 -22.63 -11.49
C SER A 175 -0.11 -21.50 -11.14
N HIS A 176 -1.03 -21.76 -10.22
CA HIS A 176 -2.03 -20.78 -9.80
C HIS A 176 -1.45 -19.77 -8.81
N ILE A 177 -0.55 -20.21 -7.91
CA ILE A 177 0.24 -19.33 -7.04
C ILE A 177 1.14 -18.45 -7.90
N GLU A 178 1.80 -19.00 -8.92
CA GLU A 178 2.59 -18.22 -9.88
C GLU A 178 1.75 -17.17 -10.60
N LYS A 179 0.50 -17.49 -10.96
CA LYS A 179 -0.44 -16.54 -11.57
C LYS A 179 -0.84 -15.42 -10.60
N ILE A 180 -1.21 -15.75 -9.37
CA ILE A 180 -1.55 -14.76 -8.33
C ILE A 180 -0.35 -13.85 -8.04
N MET A 181 0.86 -14.41 -8.01
CA MET A 181 2.08 -13.63 -7.82
C MET A 181 2.39 -12.75 -9.03
N ALA A 182 2.13 -13.21 -10.26
CA ALA A 182 2.28 -12.40 -11.46
C ALA A 182 1.29 -11.22 -11.48
N GLU A 183 0.03 -11.45 -11.09
CA GLU A 183 -0.98 -10.39 -10.95
C GLU A 183 -0.61 -9.39 -9.84
N ALA A 184 -0.04 -9.87 -8.73
CA ALA A 184 0.49 -9.01 -7.67
C ALA A 184 1.72 -8.21 -8.12
N GLU A 185 2.64 -8.79 -8.91
CA GLU A 185 3.78 -8.10 -9.51
C GLU A 185 3.35 -7.05 -10.53
N GLU A 186 2.34 -7.33 -11.34
CA GLU A 186 1.77 -6.38 -12.30
C GLU A 186 1.05 -5.23 -11.58
N GLY A 187 0.33 -5.54 -10.50
CA GLY A 187 -0.21 -4.54 -9.58
C GLY A 187 0.87 -3.69 -8.91
N ILE A 188 2.00 -4.28 -8.50
CA ILE A 188 3.14 -3.54 -7.94
C ILE A 188 3.82 -2.67 -9.01
N ARG A 189 4.05 -3.19 -10.22
CA ARG A 189 4.60 -2.40 -11.35
C ARG A 189 3.69 -1.24 -11.75
N GLY A 190 2.38 -1.47 -11.77
CA GLY A 190 1.37 -0.43 -12.00
C GLY A 190 1.36 0.63 -10.89
N LEU A 191 1.56 0.20 -9.63
CA LEU A 191 1.70 1.13 -8.50
C LEU A 191 3.02 1.90 -8.56
N THR A 192 4.13 1.28 -8.93
CA THR A 192 5.48 1.88 -8.87
C THR A 192 5.78 2.80 -10.04
N GLY A 193 5.13 2.61 -11.20
CA GLY A 193 5.18 3.56 -12.31
C GLY A 193 4.58 4.94 -12.00
N SER A 194 3.79 5.06 -10.93
CA SER A 194 3.21 6.32 -10.45
C SER A 194 4.05 7.06 -9.40
N PHE A 195 5.14 6.45 -8.91
CA PHE A 195 6.04 7.05 -7.92
C PHE A 195 7.41 7.34 -8.55
N THR A 196 8.03 8.45 -8.16
CA THR A 196 9.46 8.68 -8.38
C THR A 196 10.25 7.71 -7.50
N THR A 197 10.46 6.49 -7.96
CA THR A 197 11.34 5.55 -7.29
C THR A 197 12.80 5.98 -7.53
N GLY A 198 13.65 5.88 -6.50
CA GLY A 198 15.07 6.19 -6.64
C GLY A 198 15.70 5.36 -7.77
N ASN A 199 16.61 5.95 -8.55
CA ASN A 199 17.34 5.25 -9.61
C ASN A 199 18.82 5.12 -9.23
N ILE A 200 19.11 4.29 -8.22
CA ILE A 200 20.48 4.10 -7.73
C ILE A 200 21.24 3.27 -8.76
N GLN A 201 22.24 3.91 -9.36
CA GLN A 201 23.11 3.27 -10.34
C GLN A 201 24.39 2.76 -9.66
N VAL A 202 24.76 1.52 -9.95
CA VAL A 202 25.98 0.90 -9.44
C VAL A 202 27.04 0.94 -10.54
N ASN A 203 28.10 1.72 -10.33
CA ASN A 203 29.18 1.86 -11.34
C ASN A 203 29.88 0.54 -11.70
N ASN A 204 29.89 -0.43 -10.77
CA ASN A 204 30.56 -1.71 -10.96
C ASN A 204 29.61 -2.85 -10.61
N ARG A 205 29.26 -3.68 -11.61
CA ARG A 205 28.37 -4.84 -11.44
C ARG A 205 28.88 -5.84 -10.38
N ASN A 206 30.19 -5.91 -10.15
CA ASN A 206 30.76 -6.76 -9.10
C ASN A 206 30.37 -6.31 -7.68
N HIS A 207 29.84 -5.10 -7.51
CA HIS A 207 29.34 -4.60 -6.24
C HIS A 207 27.85 -4.89 -6.01
N GLU A 208 27.10 -5.34 -7.02
CA GLU A 208 25.69 -5.69 -6.88
C GLU A 208 25.49 -6.76 -5.79
N GLU A 209 26.29 -7.83 -5.81
CA GLU A 209 26.23 -8.86 -4.78
C GLU A 209 26.63 -8.33 -3.41
N LYS A 210 27.56 -7.36 -3.35
CA LYS A 210 27.99 -6.74 -2.10
C LYS A 210 26.92 -5.85 -1.50
N ILE A 211 26.13 -5.17 -2.32
CA ILE A 211 24.97 -4.39 -1.87
C ILE A 211 23.95 -5.31 -1.22
N ILE A 212 23.65 -6.46 -1.84
CA ILE A 212 22.76 -7.47 -1.26
C ILE A 212 23.31 -7.94 0.10
N GLN A 213 24.61 -8.27 0.17
CA GLN A 213 25.25 -8.68 1.42
C GLN A 213 25.17 -7.61 2.52
N VAL A 214 25.34 -6.32 2.18
CA VAL A 214 25.22 -5.22 3.14
C VAL A 214 23.79 -5.12 3.69
N LEU A 215 22.78 -5.22 2.84
CA LEU A 215 21.37 -5.18 3.29
C LEU A 215 21.02 -6.37 4.19
N ILE A 216 21.59 -7.55 3.89
CA ILE A 216 21.47 -8.73 4.75
C ILE A 216 22.15 -8.51 6.11
N LEU A 217 23.37 -7.96 6.13
CA LEU A 217 24.06 -7.68 7.40
C LEU A 217 23.29 -6.65 8.23
N LEU A 218 22.73 -5.63 7.58
CA LEU A 218 21.85 -4.64 8.20
C LEU A 218 20.60 -5.29 8.82
N GLN A 219 20.02 -6.29 8.14
CA GLN A 219 18.88 -7.07 8.64
C GLN A 219 19.19 -7.83 9.93
N GLN A 220 20.46 -8.22 10.14
CA GLN A 220 20.91 -9.06 11.25
C GLN A 220 21.54 -8.29 12.41
N VAL A 221 21.55 -6.95 12.36
CA VAL A 221 22.16 -6.15 13.42
C VAL A 221 21.41 -6.35 14.72
N GLN A 222 22.15 -6.81 15.72
CA GLN A 222 21.67 -7.09 17.07
C GLN A 222 22.52 -6.37 18.11
N ALA A 223 21.90 -5.97 19.21
CA ALA A 223 22.57 -5.36 20.35
C ALA A 223 23.69 -6.26 20.89
N PRO A 224 24.84 -5.69 21.27
CA PRO A 224 25.85 -6.42 22.03
C PRO A 224 25.26 -6.98 23.32
N SER A 225 25.66 -8.20 23.70
CA SER A 225 25.12 -8.92 24.87
C SER A 225 25.20 -8.17 26.20
N HIS A 226 26.08 -7.16 26.29
CA HIS A 226 26.27 -6.33 27.48
C HIS A 226 25.35 -5.09 27.53
N ILE A 227 24.70 -4.72 26.42
CA ILE A 227 23.74 -3.61 26.35
C ILE A 227 22.32 -4.15 26.47
N ALA A 228 21.93 -5.01 25.52
CA ALA A 228 20.61 -5.64 25.50
C ALA A 228 20.72 -7.01 24.83
N LYS A 229 20.15 -8.05 25.45
CA LYS A 229 20.28 -9.41 24.92
C LYS A 229 19.28 -9.63 23.78
N ALA A 230 19.81 -9.87 22.58
CA ALA A 230 19.04 -10.23 21.37
C ALA A 230 18.02 -9.16 20.92
N GLU A 231 18.23 -7.90 21.30
CA GLU A 231 17.48 -6.79 20.73
C GLU A 231 17.93 -6.56 19.29
N LEU A 232 16.98 -6.40 18.36
CA LEU A 232 17.23 -6.20 16.94
C LEU A 232 16.89 -4.77 16.53
N VAL A 233 17.62 -4.20 15.58
CA VAL A 233 17.33 -2.86 15.03
C VAL A 233 15.94 -2.82 14.38
N PHE A 234 15.56 -3.89 13.68
CA PHE A 234 14.28 -3.98 12.99
C PHE A 234 13.39 -5.03 13.65
N LYS A 235 12.15 -4.64 14.00
CA LYS A 235 11.11 -5.58 14.44
C LYS A 235 10.75 -6.60 13.36
N ARG A 236 10.79 -6.18 12.10
CA ARG A 236 10.56 -7.02 10.91
C ARG A 236 11.28 -6.40 9.72
N PHE A 237 12.26 -7.12 9.20
CA PHE A 237 12.91 -6.83 7.93
C PHE A 237 13.26 -8.19 7.32
N THR A 238 12.68 -8.52 6.17
CA THR A 238 12.68 -9.87 5.58
C THR A 238 13.39 -9.88 4.22
N ALA A 239 13.70 -11.07 3.70
CA ALA A 239 14.28 -11.20 2.36
C ALA A 239 13.38 -10.62 1.26
N ALA A 240 12.05 -10.66 1.45
CA ALA A 240 11.09 -10.02 0.54
C ALA A 240 11.19 -8.49 0.58
N ASP A 241 11.43 -7.90 1.76
CA ASP A 241 11.64 -6.46 1.90
C ASP A 241 12.95 -6.01 1.23
N ILE A 242 14.02 -6.79 1.36
CA ILE A 242 15.29 -6.55 0.65
C ILE A 242 15.08 -6.66 -0.87
N ALA A 243 14.37 -7.69 -1.34
CA ALA A 243 14.06 -7.86 -2.76
C ALA A 243 13.26 -6.68 -3.32
N ALA A 244 12.28 -6.16 -2.56
CA ALA A 244 11.53 -4.97 -2.93
C ALA A 244 12.42 -3.72 -2.99
N ILE A 245 13.30 -3.48 -2.01
CA ILE A 245 14.26 -2.36 -2.03
C ILE A 245 15.15 -2.42 -3.28
N LEU A 246 15.69 -3.60 -3.59
CA LEU A 246 16.53 -3.81 -4.77
C LEU A 246 15.74 -3.54 -6.05
N HIS A 247 14.56 -4.12 -6.18
CA HIS A 247 13.70 -3.98 -7.36
C HIS A 247 13.24 -2.55 -7.61
N LEU A 248 12.96 -1.80 -6.54
CA LEU A 248 12.37 -0.47 -6.64
C LEU A 248 13.40 0.64 -6.78
N HIS A 249 14.58 0.48 -6.18
CA HIS A 249 15.52 1.59 -6.00
C HIS A 249 16.83 1.45 -6.76
N PHE A 250 17.16 0.26 -7.27
CA PHE A 250 18.43 0.02 -7.93
C PHE A 250 18.22 -0.40 -9.38
N GLU A 251 18.74 0.41 -10.31
CA GLU A 251 18.57 0.21 -11.76
C GLU A 251 18.95 -1.21 -12.20
N ALA A 252 20.03 -1.74 -11.65
CA ALA A 252 20.57 -3.06 -11.97
C ALA A 252 19.61 -4.22 -11.65
N PHE A 253 18.56 -3.99 -10.88
CA PHE A 253 17.61 -5.03 -10.45
C PHE A 253 16.16 -4.74 -10.84
N HIS A 254 15.87 -3.63 -11.54
CA HIS A 254 14.51 -3.26 -11.96
C HIS A 254 13.85 -4.32 -12.84
N ASP A 255 14.62 -4.96 -13.71
CA ASP A 255 14.11 -5.96 -14.64
C ASP A 255 13.97 -7.35 -14.02
N ASN A 256 14.53 -7.56 -12.84
CA ASN A 256 14.45 -8.85 -12.15
C ASN A 256 13.10 -8.99 -11.43
N LYS A 257 12.47 -10.16 -11.57
CA LYS A 257 11.27 -10.53 -10.80
C LYS A 257 11.58 -10.56 -9.30
N LEU A 258 10.61 -10.20 -8.46
CA LEU A 258 10.79 -10.15 -7.00
C LEU A 258 11.19 -11.51 -6.44
N ASN A 259 10.60 -12.59 -6.94
CA ASN A 259 10.96 -13.96 -6.53
C ASN A 259 12.41 -14.32 -6.89
N THR A 260 12.88 -13.86 -8.05
CA THR A 260 14.28 -14.05 -8.46
C THR A 260 15.22 -13.29 -7.53
N LEU A 261 14.88 -12.05 -7.15
CA LEU A 261 15.66 -11.26 -6.22
C LEU A 261 15.63 -11.84 -4.81
N GLN A 262 14.48 -12.31 -4.33
CA GLN A 262 14.36 -12.96 -3.03
C GLN A 262 15.20 -14.23 -2.96
N ARG A 263 15.21 -15.03 -4.03
CA ARG A 263 16.12 -16.17 -4.14
C ARG A 263 17.59 -15.74 -4.15
N LYS A 264 17.93 -14.67 -4.89
CA LYS A 264 19.29 -14.10 -4.91
C LYS A 264 19.72 -13.60 -3.52
N VAL A 265 18.80 -13.05 -2.73
CA VAL A 265 19.03 -12.68 -1.32
C VAL A 265 19.33 -13.93 -0.48
N GLY A 266 18.56 -15.00 -0.64
CA GLY A 266 18.83 -16.30 -0.01
C GLY A 266 20.21 -16.87 -0.38
N ASP A 267 20.52 -16.92 -1.68
CA ASP A 267 21.82 -17.40 -2.17
C ASP A 267 23.00 -16.57 -1.62
N GLN A 268 22.80 -15.25 -1.44
CA GLN A 268 23.83 -14.37 -0.89
C GLN A 268 23.94 -14.49 0.64
N MET A 269 22.85 -14.76 1.34
CA MET A 269 22.87 -15.07 2.78
C MET A 269 23.81 -16.24 3.06
N ASP A 270 23.70 -17.31 2.28
CA ASP A 270 24.54 -18.52 2.43
C ASP A 270 26.02 -18.26 2.06
N ARG A 271 26.28 -17.27 1.21
CA ARG A 271 27.64 -16.88 0.79
C ARG A 271 28.34 -15.94 1.78
N ILE A 272 27.62 -15.35 2.73
CA ILE A 272 28.23 -14.48 3.74
C ILE A 272 29.09 -15.33 4.68
N LYS A 273 30.40 -15.16 4.54
CA LYS A 273 31.37 -15.77 5.44
C LYS A 273 31.50 -14.91 6.70
N THR A 274 30.74 -15.22 7.74
CA THR A 274 30.79 -14.54 9.06
C THR A 274 32.19 -14.56 9.69
N ASN A 275 33.01 -15.55 9.34
CA ASN A 275 34.41 -15.64 9.75
C ASN A 275 35.37 -14.71 8.98
N ASN A 276 34.91 -14.05 7.91
CA ASN A 276 35.72 -13.10 7.15
C ASN A 276 35.94 -11.81 7.94
N LEU A 277 37.20 -11.37 8.05
CA LEU A 277 37.57 -10.16 8.79
C LEU A 277 36.82 -8.90 8.34
N LYS A 278 36.55 -8.73 7.03
CA LYS A 278 35.81 -7.57 6.51
C LYS A 278 34.34 -7.59 6.95
N VAL A 279 33.72 -8.76 6.98
CA VAL A 279 32.33 -8.94 7.42
C VAL A 279 32.22 -8.68 8.92
N LYS A 280 33.17 -9.19 9.72
CA LYS A 280 33.23 -8.91 11.17
C LYS A 280 33.34 -7.42 11.46
N ARG A 281 34.30 -6.74 10.86
CA ARG A 281 34.48 -5.29 11.03
C ARG A 281 33.25 -4.48 10.65
N LEU A 282 32.57 -4.87 9.56
CA LEU A 282 31.34 -4.20 9.15
C LEU A 282 30.19 -4.48 10.14
N THR A 283 30.09 -5.70 10.64
CA THR A 283 29.08 -6.08 11.64
C THR A 283 29.30 -5.31 12.95
N GLU A 284 30.54 -5.26 13.44
CA GLU A 284 30.93 -4.48 14.62
C GLU A 284 30.61 -3.00 14.43
N ALA A 285 30.99 -2.40 13.29
CA ALA A 285 30.68 -1.00 13.00
C ALA A 285 29.18 -0.71 12.92
N LEU A 286 28.38 -1.65 12.40
CA LEU A 286 26.92 -1.52 12.41
C LEU A 286 26.36 -1.62 13.83
N GLN A 287 26.88 -2.53 14.66
CA GLN A 287 26.48 -2.65 16.05
C GLN A 287 26.79 -1.38 16.84
N ASP A 288 28.01 -0.88 16.75
CA ASP A 288 28.46 0.36 17.41
C ASP A 288 27.70 1.62 16.93
N PHE A 289 27.18 1.61 15.71
CA PHE A 289 26.39 2.72 15.19
C PHE A 289 24.97 2.75 15.76
N PHE A 290 24.35 1.58 15.95
CA PHE A 290 22.95 1.48 16.40
C PHE A 290 22.80 1.35 17.93
N TYR A 291 23.85 0.96 18.66
CA TYR A 291 23.84 0.71 20.11
C TYR A 291 25.05 1.37 20.78
#